data_AF-A0AAE3R1X1-F1
#
_entry.id   AF-A0AAE3R1X1-F1
#
_cell.length_a   1.000
_cell.length_b   1.000
_cell.length_c   1.000
_cell.angle_alpha   90.00
_cell.angle_beta   90.00
_cell.angle_gamma   90.00
#
_symmetry.space_group_name_H-M   'P 1'
#
loop_
_entity.id
_entity.type
_entity.pdbx_description
1 polymer ?
#
loop_
_entity_poly.entity_id
_entity_poly.type
_entity_poly.pdbx_seq_one_letter_code
_entity_poly.pdbx_strand_id
1 'polypeptide(L)'
;MKKYILWLWILGTACTSSPQTTEDNSTTQDTIVTTIDTVSSTPTDSETDKSLGYRAELDGDFDGDGQKEKLQEHYVSRTTGQELSKKYPEIEFDSLVGLVISRHPKVYLSSTNSAIKDLSISDHDQLFGITQLINEGDLNGDGTDEISYIIDYADYSNVNRFYIYTYKDSEWKEIANFEIREWQLEDQKPLFTKNPDGTITAKTFDEEANEVEKKIQLK
;
A
#
# COMPACT_ATOMS: atom_id res chain seq x y z
N MET A 1 -31.34 -42.92 -14.26
CA MET A 1 -32.62 -42.16 -14.34
C MET A 1 -33.54 -42.54 -13.20
N LYS A 2 -33.63 -41.71 -12.16
CA LYS A 2 -34.78 -41.68 -11.23
C LYS A 2 -35.01 -40.21 -10.86
N LYS A 3 -36.19 -39.71 -11.20
CA LYS A 3 -36.70 -38.37 -10.88
C LYS A 3 -37.45 -38.47 -9.55
N TYR A 4 -37.23 -37.51 -8.66
CA TYR A 4 -38.20 -37.19 -7.61
C TYR A 4 -38.29 -35.67 -7.50
N ILE A 5 -39.52 -35.18 -7.73
CA ILE A 5 -39.98 -33.83 -7.44
C ILE A 5 -40.86 -33.97 -6.20
N LEU A 6 -40.62 -33.18 -5.16
CA LEU A 6 -41.63 -32.87 -4.16
C LEU A 6 -41.47 -31.43 -3.71
N TRP A 7 -42.50 -30.64 -3.99
CA TRP A 7 -42.73 -29.30 -3.47
C TRP A 7 -43.39 -29.40 -2.08
N LEU A 8 -43.02 -28.53 -1.14
CA LEU A 8 -44.00 -27.90 -0.26
C LEU A 8 -43.45 -26.61 0.40
N TRP A 9 -44.28 -25.58 0.31
CA TRP A 9 -44.18 -24.27 0.98
C TRP A 9 -44.35 -24.37 2.50
N ILE A 10 -43.88 -23.36 3.26
CA ILE A 10 -44.65 -22.69 4.34
C ILE A 10 -44.00 -21.34 4.70
N LEU A 11 -44.86 -20.32 4.86
CA LEU A 11 -44.61 -18.96 5.31
C LEU A 11 -44.21 -18.88 6.80
N GLY A 12 -43.48 -17.84 7.18
CA GLY A 12 -43.31 -17.42 8.58
C GLY A 12 -42.85 -15.97 8.69
N THR A 13 -43.72 -15.13 9.24
CA THR A 13 -43.69 -13.67 9.33
C THR A 13 -42.90 -13.10 10.51
N ALA A 14 -42.48 -11.84 10.32
CA ALA A 14 -42.31 -10.75 11.30
C ALA A 14 -41.22 -10.87 12.37
N CYS A 15 -40.14 -10.10 12.19
CA CYS A 15 -39.30 -9.65 13.30
C CYS A 15 -39.77 -8.27 13.77
N THR A 16 -40.20 -8.27 15.02
CA THR A 16 -40.69 -7.18 15.87
C THR A 16 -39.65 -6.07 16.05
N SER A 17 -40.07 -4.81 15.87
CA SER A 17 -39.31 -3.62 16.29
C SER A 17 -39.33 -3.47 17.81
N SER A 18 -38.16 -3.36 18.43
CA SER A 18 -37.96 -3.08 19.86
C SER A 18 -37.77 -1.57 20.11
N PRO A 19 -38.04 -1.05 21.32
CA PRO A 19 -38.32 0.36 21.57
C PRO A 19 -37.07 1.23 21.76
N GLN A 20 -37.20 2.51 21.41
CA GLN A 20 -36.31 3.58 21.86
C GLN A 20 -36.57 3.90 23.34
N THR A 21 -35.49 3.92 24.12
CA THR A 21 -35.46 4.60 25.42
C THR A 21 -34.29 5.57 25.40
N THR A 22 -34.60 6.83 25.66
CA THR A 22 -33.70 7.93 25.99
C THR A 22 -33.02 7.70 27.34
N GLU A 23 -31.74 8.05 27.46
CA GLU A 23 -31.22 8.61 28.72
C GLU A 23 -29.95 9.47 28.49
N ASP A 24 -29.90 10.51 29.32
CA ASP A 24 -29.02 11.66 29.35
C ASP A 24 -27.61 11.37 29.93
N ASN A 25 -26.76 12.39 29.82
CA ASN A 25 -25.76 12.84 30.81
C ASN A 25 -24.25 12.49 30.62
N SER A 26 -23.51 13.52 30.16
CA SER A 26 -22.48 14.26 30.93
C SER A 26 -21.07 13.70 31.23
N THR A 27 -20.11 14.62 31.00
CA THR A 27 -18.80 14.84 31.66
C THR A 27 -17.58 14.00 31.25
N THR A 28 -16.75 14.68 30.44
CA THR A 28 -15.30 14.92 30.54
C THR A 28 -14.40 13.86 31.19
N GLN A 29 -13.44 13.35 30.42
CA GLN A 29 -12.08 13.09 30.91
C GLN A 29 -11.02 13.46 29.87
N ASP A 30 -10.02 14.20 30.33
CA ASP A 30 -8.76 14.50 29.66
C ASP A 30 -8.06 13.22 29.18
N THR A 31 -7.53 13.25 27.96
CA THR A 31 -6.43 12.36 27.57
C THR A 31 -5.46 13.16 26.71
N ILE A 32 -4.25 13.28 27.25
CA ILE A 32 -3.07 13.84 26.61
C ILE A 32 -2.74 12.94 25.41
N VAL A 33 -3.02 13.42 24.21
CA VAL A 33 -2.55 12.79 22.97
C VAL A 33 -1.18 13.38 22.65
N THR A 34 -0.16 12.55 22.82
CA THR A 34 1.18 12.76 22.27
C THR A 34 1.04 12.90 20.75
N THR A 35 1.34 14.08 20.23
CA THR A 35 1.47 14.38 18.80
C THR A 35 2.54 13.48 18.21
N ILE A 36 2.11 12.45 17.49
CA ILE A 36 2.94 11.77 16.50
C ILE A 36 2.75 12.58 15.23
N ASP A 37 3.77 13.37 14.87
CA ASP A 37 3.85 14.06 13.58
C ASP A 37 3.88 13.01 12.47
N THR A 38 2.69 12.53 12.10
CA THR A 38 2.51 11.73 10.89
C THR A 38 2.55 12.73 9.75
N VAL A 39 3.73 12.88 9.15
CA VAL A 39 3.90 13.55 7.86
C VAL A 39 3.13 12.72 6.85
N SER A 40 1.85 13.06 6.68
CA SER A 40 1.04 12.61 5.56
C SER A 40 1.59 13.30 4.32
N SER A 41 2.59 12.68 3.69
CA SER A 41 3.03 13.07 2.36
C SER A 41 1.90 12.72 1.39
N THR A 42 1.08 13.73 1.10
CA THR A 42 0.33 13.74 -0.14
C THR A 42 1.35 13.70 -1.29
N PRO A 43 1.08 12.93 -2.35
CA PRO A 43 1.95 12.88 -3.53
C PRO A 43 2.17 14.31 -4.04
N THR A 44 3.39 14.82 -3.93
CA THR A 44 3.73 16.15 -4.42
C THR A 44 3.95 16.01 -5.92
N ASP A 45 3.04 16.58 -6.73
CA ASP A 45 3.16 16.63 -8.19
C ASP A 45 4.44 17.39 -8.59
N SER A 46 5.53 16.65 -8.75
CA SER A 46 6.75 17.08 -9.41
C SER A 46 6.44 17.34 -10.90
N GLU A 47 6.91 18.47 -11.45
CA GLU A 47 6.77 18.92 -12.86
C GLU A 47 7.42 17.98 -13.91
N THR A 48 7.48 16.68 -13.64
CA THR A 48 7.70 15.64 -14.64
C THR A 48 6.75 15.84 -15.83
N ASP A 49 7.22 15.51 -17.03
CA ASP A 49 6.50 15.67 -18.28
C ASP A 49 5.03 15.26 -18.11
N LYS A 50 4.14 16.26 -18.17
CA LYS A 50 2.69 16.07 -17.97
C LYS A 50 2.12 14.96 -18.86
N SER A 51 2.81 14.54 -19.92
CA SER A 51 2.42 13.41 -20.77
C SER A 51 2.49 12.04 -20.07
N LEU A 52 3.34 11.87 -19.06
CA LEU A 52 3.64 10.57 -18.45
C LEU A 52 2.75 10.21 -17.26
N GLY A 53 2.01 11.17 -16.71
CA GLY A 53 1.27 11.01 -15.46
C GLY A 53 2.17 11.09 -14.23
N TYR A 54 1.59 10.94 -13.04
CA TYR A 54 2.29 11.06 -11.76
C TYR A 54 3.43 10.04 -11.62
N ARG A 55 4.47 10.42 -10.85
CA ARG A 55 5.56 9.54 -10.40
C ARG A 55 5.75 9.71 -8.91
N ALA A 56 5.82 8.59 -8.19
CA ALA A 56 6.09 8.64 -6.77
C ALA A 56 7.49 9.20 -6.51
N GLU A 57 7.58 10.18 -5.62
CA GLU A 57 8.83 10.72 -5.08
C GLU A 57 8.79 10.65 -3.56
N LEU A 58 9.96 10.47 -2.94
CA LEU A 58 10.09 10.36 -1.51
C LEU A 58 11.44 10.89 -1.03
N ASP A 59 11.45 11.75 -0.03
CA ASP A 59 12.67 12.25 0.61
C ASP A 59 12.96 11.51 1.92
N GLY A 60 14.22 11.19 2.22
CA GLY A 60 14.66 10.49 3.44
C GLY A 60 16.18 10.39 3.59
N ASP A 61 16.67 10.01 4.76
CA ASP A 61 18.08 9.70 5.06
C ASP A 61 18.27 8.18 4.94
N PHE A 62 18.34 7.68 3.71
CA PHE A 62 18.20 6.24 3.48
C PHE A 62 19.51 5.47 3.75
N ASP A 63 20.67 6.13 3.65
CA ASP A 63 21.97 5.51 3.93
C ASP A 63 22.56 5.87 5.31
N GLY A 64 21.87 6.71 6.09
CA GLY A 64 22.17 7.03 7.48
C GLY A 64 23.35 7.98 7.65
N ASP A 65 23.68 8.76 6.61
CA ASP A 65 24.77 9.74 6.63
C ASP A 65 24.37 11.10 7.22
N GLY A 66 23.08 11.28 7.54
CA GLY A 66 22.51 12.51 8.09
C GLY A 66 22.07 13.53 7.04
N GLN A 67 22.24 13.24 5.75
CA GLN A 67 21.73 14.03 4.63
C GLN A 67 20.43 13.41 4.11
N LYS A 68 19.65 14.21 3.36
CA LYS A 68 18.42 13.72 2.74
C LYS A 68 18.67 13.46 1.27
N GLU A 69 18.28 12.28 0.82
CA GLU A 69 18.18 11.91 -0.58
C GLU A 69 16.73 11.91 -1.04
N LYS A 70 16.55 11.93 -2.35
CA LYS A 70 15.25 11.75 -2.99
C LYS A 70 15.25 10.44 -3.77
N LEU A 71 14.26 9.59 -3.50
CA LEU A 71 13.88 8.47 -4.34
C LEU A 71 12.82 8.90 -5.35
N GLN A 72 12.97 8.42 -6.58
CA GLN A 72 12.02 8.65 -7.68
C GLN A 72 11.63 7.32 -8.31
N GLU A 73 10.33 7.16 -8.55
CA GLU A 73 9.76 6.05 -9.32
C GLU A 73 10.06 6.18 -10.80
N HIS A 74 10.48 5.07 -11.37
CA HIS A 74 10.59 4.83 -12.81
C HIS A 74 9.62 3.73 -13.22
N TYR A 75 8.72 4.05 -14.15
CA TYR A 75 7.78 3.11 -14.76
C TYR A 75 8.10 3.01 -16.24
N VAL A 76 8.89 2.02 -16.62
CA VAL A 76 9.53 1.95 -17.94
C VAL A 76 9.13 0.70 -18.70
N SER A 77 9.27 0.72 -20.02
CA SER A 77 9.21 -0.49 -20.83
C SER A 77 10.53 -1.25 -20.71
N ARG A 78 10.48 -2.54 -20.39
CA ARG A 78 11.65 -3.44 -20.44
C ARG A 78 12.22 -3.57 -21.85
N THR A 79 11.40 -3.38 -22.87
CA THR A 79 11.80 -3.52 -24.27
C THR A 79 12.59 -2.31 -24.77
N THR A 80 12.14 -1.10 -24.46
CA THR A 80 12.75 0.14 -24.99
C THR A 80 13.57 0.90 -23.96
N GLY A 81 13.42 0.59 -22.67
CA GLY A 81 13.98 1.36 -21.56
C GLY A 81 13.34 2.74 -21.36
N GLN A 82 12.30 3.08 -22.12
CA GLN A 82 11.65 4.39 -22.05
C GLN A 82 10.54 4.40 -21.01
N GLU A 83 10.34 5.56 -20.37
CA GLU A 83 9.20 5.82 -19.49
C GLU A 83 7.88 5.56 -20.21
N LEU A 84 6.99 4.84 -19.54
CA LEU A 84 5.64 4.55 -19.95
C LEU A 84 4.69 5.59 -19.38
N SER A 85 3.68 6.01 -20.15
CA SER A 85 2.63 6.85 -19.60
C SER A 85 1.71 6.03 -18.68
N LYS A 86 1.45 6.57 -17.48
CA LYS A 86 0.37 6.14 -16.58
C LYS A 86 -0.98 6.76 -16.94
N LYS A 87 -1.05 7.51 -18.05
CA LYS A 87 -2.31 7.96 -18.63
C LYS A 87 -2.79 6.92 -19.61
N TYR A 88 -3.94 6.34 -19.30
CA TYR A 88 -4.55 5.30 -20.10
C TYR A 88 -5.75 5.85 -20.88
N PRO A 89 -6.00 5.34 -22.10
CA PRO A 89 -7.23 5.67 -22.80
C PRO A 89 -8.43 5.11 -22.05
N GLU A 90 -9.60 5.73 -22.22
CA GLU A 90 -10.87 5.21 -21.72
C GLU A 90 -11.28 4.00 -22.57
N ILE A 91 -10.89 2.80 -22.15
CA ILE A 91 -11.19 1.52 -22.78
C ILE A 91 -11.63 0.51 -21.71
N GLU A 92 -12.28 -0.57 -22.14
CA GLU A 92 -12.67 -1.67 -21.26
C GLU A 92 -11.44 -2.25 -20.52
N PHE A 93 -11.63 -2.62 -19.26
CA PHE A 93 -10.51 -3.00 -18.38
C PHE A 93 -9.71 -4.19 -18.91
N ASP A 94 -10.35 -5.21 -19.49
CA ASP A 94 -9.63 -6.32 -20.15
C ASP A 94 -8.68 -5.83 -21.25
N SER A 95 -9.13 -4.83 -22.03
CA SER A 95 -8.30 -4.24 -23.09
C SER A 95 -7.18 -3.38 -22.50
N LEU A 96 -7.43 -2.71 -21.37
CA LEU A 96 -6.41 -1.97 -20.63
C LEU A 96 -5.32 -2.90 -20.08
N VAL A 97 -5.70 -4.01 -19.44
CA VAL A 97 -4.75 -5.02 -18.95
C VAL A 97 -3.91 -5.56 -20.10
N GLY A 98 -4.54 -5.90 -21.23
CA GLY A 98 -3.83 -6.33 -22.44
C GLY A 98 -2.83 -5.28 -22.96
N LEU A 99 -3.21 -4.00 -22.94
CA LEU A 99 -2.33 -2.88 -23.31
C LEU A 99 -1.13 -2.78 -22.38
N VAL A 100 -1.33 -2.86 -21.06
CA VAL A 100 -0.25 -2.81 -20.07
C VAL A 100 0.73 -3.94 -20.27
N ILE A 101 0.24 -5.18 -20.39
CA ILE A 101 1.08 -6.36 -20.64
C ILE A 101 1.93 -6.17 -21.90
N SER A 102 1.33 -5.67 -22.98
CA SER A 102 2.03 -5.46 -24.25
C SER A 102 3.18 -4.44 -24.19
N ARG A 103 3.20 -3.58 -23.15
CA ARG A 103 4.26 -2.59 -22.92
C ARG A 103 5.48 -3.17 -22.18
N HIS A 104 5.37 -4.39 -21.64
CA HIS A 104 6.38 -5.06 -20.82
C HIS A 104 6.91 -4.16 -19.69
N PRO A 105 6.06 -3.72 -18.76
CA PRO A 105 6.46 -2.76 -17.73
C PRO A 105 7.55 -3.30 -16.80
N LYS A 106 8.32 -2.37 -16.23
CA LYS A 106 9.18 -2.54 -15.06
C LYS A 106 9.06 -1.32 -14.18
N VAL A 107 9.04 -1.55 -12.88
CA VAL A 107 9.02 -0.52 -11.85
C VAL A 107 10.29 -0.63 -11.01
N TYR A 108 10.95 0.50 -10.79
CA TYR A 108 12.06 0.61 -9.83
C TYR A 108 12.12 2.01 -9.22
N LEU A 109 12.81 2.14 -8.08
CA LEU A 109 13.14 3.43 -7.47
C LEU A 109 14.63 3.70 -7.66
N SER A 110 14.99 4.92 -8.03
CA SER A 110 16.38 5.40 -8.06
C SER A 110 16.56 6.58 -7.15
N SER A 111 17.76 6.75 -6.58
CA SER A 111 18.12 7.86 -5.71
C SER A 111 18.85 8.98 -6.44
N THR A 112 18.68 10.21 -5.98
CA THR A 112 19.56 11.34 -6.35
C THR A 112 21.00 11.14 -5.87
N ASN A 113 21.23 10.31 -4.85
CA ASN A 113 22.56 9.89 -4.43
C ASN A 113 22.97 8.63 -5.22
N SER A 114 23.95 8.79 -6.12
CA SER A 114 24.43 7.69 -6.97
C SER A 114 25.12 6.54 -6.23
N ALA A 115 25.42 6.69 -4.93
CA ALA A 115 25.93 5.62 -4.09
C ALA A 115 24.82 4.65 -3.61
N ILE A 116 23.57 5.11 -3.62
CA ILE A 116 22.39 4.29 -3.32
C ILE A 116 21.98 3.56 -4.59
N LYS A 117 22.02 2.23 -4.55
CA LYS A 117 21.58 1.41 -5.69
C LYS A 117 20.07 1.52 -5.89
N ASP A 118 19.64 1.33 -7.13
CA ASP A 118 18.21 1.26 -7.44
C ASP A 118 17.52 0.10 -6.70
N LEU A 119 16.33 0.35 -6.17
CA LEU A 119 15.45 -0.69 -5.67
C LEU A 119 14.57 -1.20 -6.81
N SER A 120 14.79 -2.45 -7.23
CA SER A 120 13.89 -3.12 -8.17
C SER A 120 12.58 -3.46 -7.47
N ILE A 121 11.46 -2.86 -7.91
CA ILE A 121 10.15 -3.06 -7.31
C ILE A 121 9.45 -4.28 -7.93
N SER A 122 9.36 -4.30 -9.26
CA SER A 122 8.71 -5.38 -9.99
C SER A 122 9.06 -5.36 -11.47
N ASP A 123 9.14 -6.54 -12.08
CA ASP A 123 9.26 -6.75 -13.52
C ASP A 123 8.14 -7.64 -14.08
N HIS A 124 7.03 -7.76 -13.34
CA HIS A 124 5.82 -8.41 -13.82
C HIS A 124 5.16 -7.63 -14.96
N ASP A 125 4.46 -8.31 -15.86
CA ASP A 125 3.84 -7.64 -17.01
C ASP A 125 2.52 -6.90 -16.67
N GLN A 126 1.89 -7.19 -15.53
CA GLN A 126 0.60 -6.61 -15.12
C GLN A 126 0.77 -5.51 -14.06
N LEU A 127 1.43 -4.40 -14.41
CA LEU A 127 1.77 -3.33 -13.47
C LEU A 127 1.32 -1.97 -14.00
N PHE A 128 0.62 -1.19 -13.16
CA PHE A 128 0.36 0.24 -13.37
C PHE A 128 1.41 1.13 -12.67
N GLY A 129 2.22 0.58 -11.77
CA GLY A 129 3.30 1.29 -11.07
C GLY A 129 3.24 1.05 -9.56
N ILE A 130 3.57 2.09 -8.80
CA ILE A 130 3.40 2.16 -7.35
C ILE A 130 2.11 2.95 -7.04
N THR A 131 1.19 2.38 -6.25
CA THR A 131 0.01 3.11 -5.76
C THR A 131 0.34 3.95 -4.53
N GLN A 132 1.26 3.49 -3.70
CA GLN A 132 1.66 4.19 -2.48
C GLN A 132 3.14 3.95 -2.18
N LEU A 133 3.86 5.02 -1.86
CA LEU A 133 5.25 5.04 -1.43
C LEU A 133 5.35 5.92 -0.18
N ILE A 134 6.00 5.43 0.88
CA ILE A 134 6.05 6.10 2.19
C ILE A 134 7.48 6.00 2.73
N ASN A 135 7.96 7.08 3.35
CA ASN A 135 9.13 7.07 4.22
C ASN A 135 8.62 6.78 5.63
N GLU A 136 9.00 5.64 6.18
CA GLU A 136 8.61 5.18 7.52
C GLU A 136 9.54 5.74 8.62
N GLY A 137 10.58 6.48 8.23
CA GLY A 137 11.66 6.95 9.09
C GLY A 137 12.52 5.79 9.58
N ASP A 138 13.28 6.04 10.65
CA ASP A 138 14.05 5.01 11.38
C ASP A 138 13.12 4.05 12.14
N LEU A 139 12.50 3.14 11.39
CA LEU A 139 11.54 2.17 11.87
C LEU A 139 12.23 1.09 12.70
N ASN A 140 13.46 0.72 12.37
CA ASN A 140 14.19 -0.35 13.05
C ASN A 140 15.16 0.15 14.16
N GLY A 141 15.51 1.43 14.19
CA GLY A 141 16.39 2.05 15.19
C GLY A 141 17.88 1.99 14.86
N ASP A 142 18.27 1.76 13.61
CA ASP A 142 19.66 1.66 13.17
C ASP A 142 20.22 2.95 12.55
N GLY A 143 19.41 4.00 12.52
CA GLY A 143 19.80 5.32 12.03
C GLY A 143 19.64 5.50 10.51
N THR A 144 19.04 4.54 9.81
CA THR A 144 18.63 4.69 8.40
C THR A 144 17.11 4.82 8.30
N ASP A 145 16.62 5.56 7.31
CA ASP A 145 15.20 5.63 7.01
C ASP A 145 14.73 4.37 6.25
N GLU A 146 13.68 3.72 6.73
CA GLU A 146 12.95 2.69 6.02
C GLU A 146 11.93 3.28 5.04
N ILE A 147 11.69 2.56 3.96
CA ILE A 147 10.60 2.86 3.04
C ILE A 147 9.57 1.74 3.02
N SER A 148 8.35 2.09 2.68
CA SER A 148 7.32 1.12 2.34
C SER A 148 6.63 1.45 1.03
N TYR A 149 6.13 0.41 0.35
CA TYR A 149 5.38 0.59 -0.87
C TYR A 149 4.32 -0.48 -1.10
N ILE A 150 3.37 -0.13 -1.97
CA ILE A 150 2.35 -1.02 -2.51
C ILE A 150 2.35 -0.88 -4.02
N ILE A 151 2.36 -2.01 -4.71
CA ILE A 151 2.30 -2.08 -6.18
C ILE A 151 0.85 -1.88 -6.62
N ASP A 152 0.67 -1.14 -7.72
CA ASP A 152 -0.60 -1.03 -8.42
C ASP A 152 -0.62 -2.10 -9.53
N TYR A 153 -1.31 -3.22 -9.31
CA TYR A 153 -1.40 -4.31 -10.29
C TYR A 153 -2.53 -4.07 -11.29
N ALA A 154 -2.29 -4.45 -12.54
CA ALA A 154 -3.32 -4.46 -13.58
C ALA A 154 -4.13 -5.77 -13.53
N ASP A 155 -4.88 -5.97 -12.45
CA ASP A 155 -5.69 -7.17 -12.22
C ASP A 155 -7.07 -6.86 -11.60
N TYR A 156 -7.84 -7.92 -11.32
CA TYR A 156 -9.18 -7.83 -10.71
C TYR A 156 -9.17 -8.13 -9.20
N SER A 157 -7.98 -8.29 -8.63
CA SER A 157 -7.80 -8.70 -7.25
C SER A 157 -7.86 -7.47 -6.36
N ASN A 158 -8.60 -7.55 -5.26
CA ASN A 158 -8.50 -6.54 -4.20
C ASN A 158 -7.34 -6.83 -3.23
N VAL A 159 -6.50 -7.82 -3.53
CA VAL A 159 -5.40 -8.28 -2.68
C VAL A 159 -4.08 -7.74 -3.18
N ASN A 160 -3.42 -7.00 -2.32
CA ASN A 160 -2.11 -6.46 -2.53
C ASN A 160 -1.15 -6.88 -1.41
N ARG A 161 0.11 -6.47 -1.54
CA ARG A 161 1.13 -6.66 -0.50
C ARG A 161 1.78 -5.33 -0.17
N PHE A 162 1.88 -5.07 1.13
CA PHE A 162 2.66 -3.98 1.70
C PHE A 162 4.07 -4.48 1.96
N TYR A 163 5.07 -3.79 1.43
CA TYR A 163 6.48 -4.15 1.58
C TYR A 163 7.20 -3.08 2.39
N ILE A 164 8.15 -3.48 3.23
CA ILE A 164 9.01 -2.57 4.00
C ILE A 164 10.47 -2.93 3.74
N TYR A 165 11.25 -1.94 3.35
CA TYR A 165 12.65 -2.07 2.96
C TYR A 165 13.55 -1.07 3.70
N THR A 166 14.77 -1.50 3.98
CA THR A 166 15.88 -0.67 4.50
C THR A 166 17.06 -0.70 3.52
N TYR A 167 17.88 0.35 3.47
CA TYR A 167 19.11 0.35 2.68
C TYR A 167 20.32 0.15 3.59
N LYS A 168 20.91 -1.05 3.56
CA LYS A 168 21.99 -1.44 4.47
C LYS A 168 23.03 -2.27 3.76
N ASP A 169 24.29 -2.08 4.13
CA ASP A 169 25.43 -2.77 3.50
C ASP A 169 25.49 -2.56 1.97
N SER A 170 25.10 -1.35 1.51
CA SER A 170 25.04 -1.00 0.08
C SER A 170 24.04 -1.83 -0.74
N GLU A 171 22.95 -2.30 -0.12
CA GLU A 171 21.86 -2.99 -0.79
C GLU A 171 20.51 -2.75 -0.08
N TRP A 172 19.43 -2.78 -0.85
CA TRP A 172 18.09 -2.76 -0.29
C TRP A 172 17.70 -4.13 0.25
N LYS A 173 17.19 -4.18 1.47
CA LYS A 173 16.78 -5.41 2.16
C LYS A 173 15.33 -5.31 2.61
N GLU A 174 14.53 -6.30 2.23
CA GLU A 174 13.17 -6.41 2.76
C GLU A 174 13.23 -6.84 4.23
N ILE A 175 12.65 -6.02 5.11
CA ILE A 175 12.61 -6.32 6.55
C ILE A 175 11.24 -6.80 7.03
N ALA A 176 10.17 -6.48 6.28
CA ALA A 176 8.83 -6.99 6.54
C ALA A 176 7.94 -6.89 5.30
N ASN A 177 6.91 -7.73 5.25
CA ASN A 177 5.82 -7.59 4.30
C ASN A 177 4.53 -8.23 4.86
N PHE A 178 3.37 -7.77 4.41
CA PHE A 178 2.08 -8.34 4.76
C PHE A 178 1.02 -8.08 3.69
N GLU A 179 -0.01 -8.91 3.67
CA GLU A 179 -1.15 -8.74 2.76
C GLU A 179 -1.99 -7.53 3.18
N ILE A 180 -2.48 -6.78 2.20
CA ILE A 180 -3.36 -5.64 2.38
C ILE A 180 -4.45 -5.66 1.31
N ARG A 181 -5.65 -5.18 1.65
CA ARG A 181 -6.73 -4.99 0.70
C ARG A 181 -6.76 -3.56 0.20
N GLU A 182 -7.14 -3.37 -1.06
CA GLU A 182 -7.19 -2.03 -1.68
C GLU A 182 -8.09 -1.05 -0.93
N TRP A 183 -9.22 -1.52 -0.40
CA TRP A 183 -10.12 -0.68 0.42
C TRP A 183 -9.46 -0.19 1.73
N GLN A 184 -8.44 -0.88 2.25
CA GLN A 184 -7.68 -0.42 3.43
C GLN A 184 -6.83 0.82 3.10
N LEU A 185 -6.63 1.16 1.83
CA LEU A 185 -5.88 2.34 1.41
C LEU A 185 -6.72 3.62 1.45
N GLU A 186 -8.04 3.50 1.35
CA GLU A 186 -8.98 4.63 1.34
C GLU A 186 -9.25 5.17 2.75
N ASP A 187 -9.21 4.31 3.78
CA ASP A 187 -9.69 4.60 5.15
C ASP A 187 -8.68 5.30 6.09
N GLN A 188 -7.61 5.90 5.55
CA GLN A 188 -6.55 6.67 6.23
C GLN A 188 -5.57 5.89 7.15
N LYS A 189 -4.31 6.34 7.05
CA LYS A 189 -3.08 5.88 7.73
C LYS A 189 -3.12 6.06 9.26
N PRO A 190 -2.34 5.27 10.03
CA PRO A 190 -1.24 4.40 9.59
C PRO A 190 -1.66 2.93 9.33
N LEU A 191 -1.02 2.31 8.33
CA LEU A 191 -1.29 0.92 7.92
C LEU A 191 -0.73 -0.13 8.91
N PHE A 192 0.15 0.31 9.80
CA PHE A 192 0.66 -0.46 10.92
C PHE A 192 1.03 0.48 12.08
N THR A 193 1.23 -0.09 13.27
CA THR A 193 1.75 0.62 14.45
C THR A 193 3.08 0.03 14.88
N LYS A 194 4.10 0.87 15.13
CA LYS A 194 5.38 0.45 15.72
C LYS A 194 5.21 0.16 17.21
N ASN A 195 5.64 -1.00 17.67
CA ASN A 195 5.59 -1.41 19.06
C ASN A 195 6.90 -1.08 19.80
N PRO A 196 6.88 -0.90 21.13
CA PRO A 196 8.09 -0.62 21.92
C PRO A 196 9.17 -1.72 21.88
N ASP A 197 8.81 -2.94 21.49
CA ASP A 197 9.71 -4.08 21.39
C ASP A 197 10.37 -4.23 20.00
N GLY A 198 10.22 -3.22 19.14
CA GLY A 198 10.80 -3.21 17.79
C GLY A 198 10.01 -4.03 16.75
N THR A 199 8.84 -4.54 17.11
CA THR A 199 7.92 -5.16 16.15
C THR A 199 6.93 -4.13 15.57
N ILE A 200 6.21 -4.50 14.53
CA ILE A 200 5.04 -3.74 14.05
C ILE A 200 3.76 -4.56 14.23
N THR A 201 2.64 -3.89 14.42
CA THR A 201 1.30 -4.49 14.37
C THR A 201 0.58 -3.95 13.14
N ALA A 202 0.33 -4.80 12.16
CA ALA A 202 -0.38 -4.45 10.93
C ALA A 202 -1.81 -4.99 10.96
N LYS A 203 -2.76 -4.23 10.41
CA LYS A 203 -4.11 -4.74 10.18
C LYS A 203 -4.17 -5.47 8.85
N THR A 204 -4.52 -6.74 8.90
CA THR A 204 -4.58 -7.64 7.73
C THR A 204 -5.98 -8.21 7.60
N PHE A 205 -6.34 -8.66 6.39
CA PHE A 205 -7.63 -9.30 6.17
C PHE A 205 -7.57 -10.80 6.53
N ASP A 206 -8.64 -11.28 7.14
CA ASP A 206 -8.89 -12.70 7.40
C ASP A 206 -10.34 -13.02 6.99
N GLU A 207 -10.57 -14.12 6.27
CA GLU A 207 -11.91 -14.44 5.74
C GLU A 207 -12.95 -14.71 6.83
N GLU A 208 -12.54 -15.23 8.00
CA GLU A 208 -13.45 -15.57 9.09
C GLU A 208 -13.70 -14.37 10.01
N ALA A 209 -12.65 -13.59 10.28
CA ALA A 209 -12.68 -12.47 11.22
C ALA A 209 -12.85 -11.09 10.55
N ASN A 210 -12.84 -11.03 9.21
CA ASN A 210 -12.83 -9.82 8.37
C ASN A 210 -11.55 -8.98 8.50
N GLU A 211 -11.12 -8.65 9.71
CA GLU A 211 -9.88 -7.93 9.97
C GLU A 211 -9.18 -8.48 11.21
N VAL A 212 -7.88 -8.73 11.11
CA VAL A 212 -7.04 -9.22 12.20
C VAL A 212 -5.76 -8.40 12.32
N GLU A 213 -5.40 -8.10 13.56
CA GLU A 213 -4.11 -7.49 13.87
C GLU A 213 -3.02 -8.56 13.94
N LYS A 214 -1.96 -8.36 13.15
CA LYS A 214 -0.82 -9.26 13.11
C LYS A 214 0.42 -8.54 13.58
N LYS A 215 1.04 -9.09 14.62
CA LYS A 215 2.37 -8.68 15.08
C LYS A 215 3.44 -9.28 14.17
N ILE A 216 4.34 -8.45 13.65
CA ILE A 216 5.37 -8.80 12.67
C ILE A 216 6.73 -8.36 13.22
N GLN A 217 7.69 -9.29 13.26
CA GLN A 217 9.07 -9.00 13.60
C GLN A 217 9.80 -8.44 12.38
N LEU A 218 10.46 -7.30 12.53
CA LEU A 218 11.37 -6.77 11.50
C LEU A 218 12.63 -7.66 11.46
N LYS A 219 13.04 -8.05 10.25
CA LYS A 219 14.20 -8.91 10.00
C LYS A 219 15.52 -8.17 10.10
#